data_AF-A0A536Z3N6-F1
#
_entry.id   AF-A0A536Z3N6-F1
#
_cell.length_a   1.000
_cell.length_b   1.000
_cell.length_c   1.000
_cell.angle_alpha   90.00
_cell.angle_beta   90.00
_cell.angle_gamma   90.00
#
_symmetry.space_group_name_H-M   'P 1'
#
loop_
_entity.id
_entity.type
_entity.pdbx_description
1 polymer ?
#
loop_
_entity_poly.entity_id
_entity_poly.type
_entity_poly.pdbx_seq_one_letter_code
_entity_poly.pdbx_strand_id
1 'polypeptide(L)' 'MSDLHRKRGFTTAILHSDRDAAVEHGALHKPLHLSVAYGYRDARELAAVFQGRAQGYAYGRQGNPTTAALEEKINRMED' A
#
# COMPACT_ATOMS: atom_id res chain seq x y z
N MET A 1 20.50 26.68 5.67
CA MET A 1 19.82 25.96 4.56
C MET A 1 20.51 24.62 4.33
N SER A 2 20.34 23.65 5.23
CA SER A 2 20.99 22.34 5.10
C SER A 2 20.28 21.28 5.96
N ASP A 3 19.07 20.88 5.60
CA ASP A 3 18.52 19.64 6.16
C ASP A 3 17.30 19.10 5.39
N LEU A 4 17.35 19.07 4.06
CA LEU A 4 16.17 18.64 3.30
C LEU A 4 15.89 17.13 3.29
N HIS A 5 16.77 16.26 3.82
CA HIS A 5 16.52 14.82 3.92
C HIS A 5 17.34 14.14 5.04
N ARG A 6 17.03 14.43 6.31
CA ARG A 6 17.49 13.56 7.40
C ARG A 6 16.63 12.30 7.44
N LYS A 7 17.24 11.11 7.23
CA LYS A 7 16.55 9.81 7.38
C LYS A 7 15.98 9.74 8.80
N ARG A 8 14.68 9.42 8.92
CA ARG A 8 14.02 9.22 10.23
C ARG A 8 14.71 8.07 10.96
N GLY A 9 14.81 8.16 12.29
CA GLY A 9 15.23 7.02 13.11
C GLY A 9 14.25 5.85 13.00
N PHE A 10 14.70 4.63 13.28
CA PHE A 10 13.95 3.38 13.10
C PHE A 10 12.51 3.45 13.66
N THR A 11 12.37 3.76 14.95
CA THR A 11 11.05 3.85 15.61
C THR A 11 10.14 4.89 14.97
N THR A 12 10.68 6.07 14.64
CA THR A 12 9.93 7.15 13.99
C THR A 12 9.49 6.78 12.58
N ALA A 13 10.36 6.08 11.82
CA ALA A 13 10.04 5.60 10.48
C ALA A 13 8.90 4.56 10.52
N ILE A 14 8.96 3.60 11.45
CA ILE A 14 7.94 2.55 11.60
C ILE A 14 6.61 3.12 12.08
N LEU A 15 6.63 4.00 13.08
CA LEU A 15 5.42 4.61 13.65
C LEU A 15 4.64 5.43 12.61
N HIS A 16 5.34 6.08 11.68
CA HIS A 16 4.74 6.97 10.69
C HIS A 16 4.66 6.38 9.28
N SER A 17 4.98 5.10 9.10
CA SER A 17 5.01 4.42 7.79
C SER A 17 3.74 4.59 6.97
N ASP A 18 2.56 4.55 7.60
CA ASP A 18 1.26 4.75 6.93
C ASP A 18 1.15 6.09 6.19
N ARG A 19 1.89 7.11 6.64
CA ARG A 19 1.84 8.48 6.09
C ARG A 19 2.74 8.70 4.88
N ASP A 20 3.59 7.72 4.56
CA ASP A 20 4.55 7.86 3.46
C ASP A 20 3.91 7.62 2.09
N ALA A 21 2.67 7.13 2.06
CA ALA A 21 1.87 7.00 0.86
C ALA A 21 0.48 7.59 1.11
N ALA A 22 -0.17 8.06 0.04
CA ALA A 22 -1.54 8.59 0.13
C ALA A 22 -2.47 7.60 0.83
N VAL A 23 -3.32 8.11 1.70
CA VAL A 23 -4.35 7.34 2.38
C VAL A 23 -5.70 7.83 1.89
N GLU A 24 -6.58 6.88 1.61
CA GLU A 24 -7.93 7.16 1.15
C GLU A 24 -8.67 8.06 2.16
N HIS A 25 -9.46 9.00 1.61
CA HIS A 25 -10.35 9.88 2.40
C HIS A 25 -9.66 10.72 3.48
N GLY A 26 -8.33 10.88 3.44
CA GLY A 26 -7.56 11.68 4.40
C GLY A 26 -7.36 11.01 5.76
N ALA A 27 -7.57 9.70 5.87
CA ALA A 27 -7.28 8.98 7.11
C ALA A 27 -5.78 9.01 7.45
N LEU A 28 -5.45 8.98 8.75
CA LEU A 28 -4.05 8.93 9.20
C LEU A 28 -3.45 7.52 9.13
N HIS A 29 -4.31 6.50 9.21
CA HIS A 29 -3.95 5.09 9.18
C HIS A 29 -4.45 4.45 7.90
N LYS A 30 -3.72 3.45 7.40
CA LYS A 30 -4.18 2.66 6.27
C LYS A 30 -5.49 1.93 6.63
N PRO A 31 -6.51 1.96 5.77
CA PRO A 31 -7.77 1.29 6.06
C PRO A 31 -7.62 -0.25 6.01
N LEU A 32 -8.56 -0.93 6.67
CA LEU A 32 -8.69 -2.38 6.62
C LEU A 32 -9.54 -2.79 5.42
N HIS A 33 -8.93 -3.50 4.47
CA HIS A 33 -9.60 -4.01 3.27
C HIS A 33 -10.00 -5.46 3.48
N LEU A 34 -11.11 -5.68 4.17
CA LEU A 34 -11.62 -7.01 4.49
C LEU A 34 -12.42 -7.62 3.33
N SER A 35 -11.78 -7.70 2.15
CA SER A 35 -12.39 -8.29 0.95
C SER A 35 -11.56 -9.44 0.39
N VAL A 36 -12.26 -10.39 -0.24
CA VAL A 36 -11.68 -11.50 -0.98
C VAL A 36 -11.57 -11.17 -2.47
N ALA A 37 -12.53 -10.48 -3.07
CA ALA A 37 -12.55 -10.13 -4.48
C ALA A 37 -12.73 -8.61 -4.67
N TYR A 38 -12.18 -8.08 -5.76
CA TYR A 38 -12.21 -6.65 -6.07
C TYR A 38 -12.93 -6.39 -7.38
N GLY A 39 -13.89 -5.46 -7.35
CA GLY A 39 -14.69 -5.09 -8.50
C GLY A 39 -14.04 -3.98 -9.32
N TYR A 40 -14.30 -4.00 -10.62
CA TYR A 40 -13.89 -2.97 -11.59
C TYR A 40 -15.12 -2.51 -12.37
N ARG A 41 -15.07 -1.29 -12.92
CA ARG A 41 -16.17 -0.76 -13.73
C ARG A 41 -16.24 -1.44 -15.10
N ASP A 42 -15.10 -1.90 -15.60
CA ASP A 42 -14.96 -2.57 -16.88
C ASP A 42 -14.22 -3.91 -16.70
N ALA A 43 -14.76 -4.98 -17.29
CA ALA A 43 -14.13 -6.30 -17.26
C ALA A 43 -12.72 -6.29 -17.89
N ARG A 44 -12.46 -5.39 -18.85
CA ARG A 44 -11.14 -5.23 -19.48
C ARG A 44 -10.09 -4.72 -18.50
N GLU A 45 -10.46 -3.87 -17.54
CA GLU A 45 -9.56 -3.39 -16.49
C GLU A 45 -9.16 -4.54 -15.56
N LEU A 46 -10.14 -5.32 -15.08
CA LEU A 46 -9.88 -6.49 -14.26
C LEU A 46 -8.99 -7.51 -15.00
N ALA A 47 -9.25 -7.74 -16.28
CA ALA A 47 -8.45 -8.63 -17.11
C ALA A 47 -6.99 -8.15 -17.25
N ALA A 48 -6.76 -6.83 -17.38
CA ALA A 48 -5.42 -6.27 -17.43
C ALA A 48 -4.66 -6.46 -16.10
N VAL A 49 -5.34 -6.31 -14.96
CA VAL A 49 -4.76 -6.55 -13.63
C VAL A 49 -4.40 -8.02 -13.44
N PHE A 50 -5.30 -8.95 -13.76
CA PHE A 50 -5.02 -10.40 -13.69
C PHE A 50 -3.82 -10.83 -14.55
N GLN A 51 -3.59 -10.14 -15.67
CA GLN A 51 -2.53 -10.46 -16.62
C GLN A 51 -1.25 -9.65 -16.38
N GLY A 52 -1.18 -8.91 -15.26
CA GLY A 52 0.00 -8.12 -14.88
C GLY A 52 0.30 -6.94 -15.80
N ARG A 53 -0.69 -6.50 -16.58
CA ARG A 53 -0.55 -5.37 -17.54
C ARG A 53 -0.93 -4.03 -16.94
N ALA A 54 -1.63 -4.05 -15.81
CA ALA A 54 -2.03 -2.89 -15.04
C ALA A 54 -1.87 -3.20 -13.55
N GLN A 55 -1.59 -2.17 -12.76
CA GLN A 55 -1.54 -2.30 -11.31
C GLN A 55 -2.95 -2.34 -10.72
N GLY A 56 -3.13 -3.12 -9.67
CA GLY A 56 -4.39 -3.23 -8.96
C GLY A 56 -4.49 -4.48 -8.12
N TYR A 57 -5.66 -4.68 -7.52
CA TYR A 57 -5.97 -5.84 -6.71
C TYR A 57 -7.13 -6.57 -7.38
N ALA A 58 -6.97 -7.86 -7.63
CA ALA A 58 -8.04 -8.70 -8.19
C ALA A 58 -8.63 -9.62 -7.13
N TYR A 59 -7.77 -10.22 -6.31
CA TYR A 59 -8.16 -11.22 -5.31
C TYR A 59 -7.26 -11.17 -4.07
N GLY A 60 -7.86 -11.10 -2.88
CA GLY A 60 -7.19 -10.89 -1.59
C GLY A 60 -6.12 -11.93 -1.24
N ARG A 61 -6.24 -13.16 -1.75
CA ARG A 61 -5.21 -14.20 -1.58
C ARG A 61 -3.89 -13.85 -2.27
N GLN A 62 -3.95 -13.15 -3.41
CA GLN A 62 -2.78 -12.78 -4.21
C GLN A 62 -2.28 -11.38 -3.84
N GLY A 63 -3.18 -10.47 -3.49
CA GLY A 63 -2.82 -9.13 -3.06
C GLY A 63 -3.99 -8.44 -2.37
N ASN A 64 -3.67 -7.67 -1.33
CA ASN A 64 -4.63 -6.90 -0.54
C ASN A 64 -3.97 -5.57 -0.12
N PRO A 65 -4.64 -4.41 -0.21
CA PRO A 65 -3.99 -3.14 0.12
C PRO A 65 -3.52 -3.02 1.57
N THR A 66 -4.20 -3.69 2.50
CA THR A 66 -3.79 -3.73 3.92
C THR A 66 -2.53 -4.59 4.10
N THR A 67 -2.44 -5.75 3.43
CA THR A 67 -1.22 -6.57 3.52
C THR A 67 -0.06 -5.92 2.78
N ALA A 68 -0.29 -5.26 1.65
CA ALA A 68 0.73 -4.51 0.92
C ALA A 68 1.35 -3.38 1.76
N ALA A 69 0.53 -2.67 2.55
CA ALA A 69 1.05 -1.67 3.49
C ALA A 69 1.92 -2.30 4.60
N LEU A 70 1.56 -3.49 5.08
CA LEU A 70 2.37 -4.25 6.04
C LEU A 70 3.68 -4.74 5.40
N GLU A 71 3.63 -5.29 4.19
CA GLU A 71 4.78 -5.75 3.42
C GLU A 71 5.80 -4.62 3.24
N GLU A 72 5.35 -3.45 2.78
CA GLU A 72 6.18 -2.25 2.65
C GLU A 72 6.80 -1.83 3.99
N LYS A 73 6.01 -1.87 5.07
CA LYS A 73 6.47 -1.54 6.41
C LYS A 73 7.56 -2.50 6.89
N ILE A 74 7.40 -3.80 6.66
CA ILE A 74 8.39 -4.84 7.01
C ILE A 74 9.66 -4.64 6.18
N ASN A 75 9.56 -4.46 4.87
CA ASN A 75 10.72 -4.25 4.00
C ASN A 75 11.60 -3.09 4.49
N ARG A 76 11.00 -2.00 4.97
CA ARG A 76 11.75 -0.86 5.54
C ARG A 76 12.44 -1.14 6.87
N MET A 77 12.05 -2.19 7.59
CA MET A 77 12.75 -2.62 8.80
C MET A 77 14.02 -3.41 8.49
N GLU A 78 14.13 -3.94 7.27
CA GLU A 78 15.23 -4.82 6.82
C GLU A 78 16.36 -4.07 6.10
N ASP A 79 16.24 -2.74 5.94
CA ASP A 79 17.28 -1.83 5.40
C ASP A 79 18.36 -1.48 6.44
#